data_AF-A0A4V2YP48-F1
#
_entry.id   AF-A0A4V2YP48-F1
#
_cell.length_a   1.000
_cell.length_b   1.000
_cell.length_c   1.000
_cell.angle_alpha   90.00
_cell.angle_beta   90.00
_cell.angle_gamma   90.00
#
_symmetry.space_group_name_H-M   'P 1'
#
loop_
_entity.id
_entity.type
_entity.pdbx_description
1 polymer ?
#
loop_
_entity_poly.entity_id
_entity_poly.type
_entity_poly.pdbx_seq_one_letter_code
_entity_poly.pdbx_strand_id
1 'polypeptide(L)' 'MSDSLYLSEHNEGQVYPLNPHVIGPDGAWEAWDVASWRPSEIRYRSCWDLMEDQFGDYLSRR' A
#
# COMPACT_ATOMS: atom_id res chain seq x y z
N MET A 1 1.37 11.12 -13.72
CA MET A 1 1.40 10.03 -12.73
C MET A 1 2.52 9.07 -13.14
N SER A 2 3.79 9.42 -12.93
CA SER A 2 4.94 8.62 -13.43
C SER A 2 6.12 8.50 -12.45
N ASP A 3 5.94 8.83 -11.17
CA ASP A 3 7.03 8.75 -10.17
C ASP A 3 6.78 7.66 -9.09
N SER A 4 5.69 6.90 -9.20
CA SER A 4 5.35 5.87 -8.20
C SER A 4 6.09 4.56 -8.43
N LEU A 5 6.61 3.97 -7.35
CA LEU A 5 7.22 2.64 -7.34
C LEU A 5 6.16 1.60 -6.96
N TYR A 6 6.10 0.50 -7.72
CA TYR A 6 5.24 -0.65 -7.43
C TYR A 6 5.99 -1.68 -6.59
N LEU A 7 5.48 -2.01 -5.42
CA LEU A 7 6.14 -2.92 -4.48
C LEU A 7 5.89 -4.41 -4.81
N SER A 8 4.68 -4.78 -5.24
CA SER A 8 4.29 -6.17 -5.58
C SER A 8 2.91 -6.27 -6.24
N GLU A 9 2.62 -7.38 -6.94
CA GLU A 9 1.26 -7.92 -7.12
C GLU A 9 1.00 -8.99 -6.04
N HIS A 10 0.00 -8.79 -5.18
CA HIS A 10 -0.26 -9.69 -4.03
C HIS A 10 -1.45 -10.65 -4.27
N ASN A 11 -2.34 -10.30 -5.21
CA ASN A 11 -3.46 -11.09 -5.72
C ASN A 11 -3.82 -10.50 -7.10
N GLU A 12 -4.43 -11.27 -8.02
CA GLU A 12 -4.80 -10.79 -9.37
C GLU A 12 -5.64 -9.49 -9.31
N GLY A 13 -4.98 -8.34 -9.48
CA GLY A 13 -5.60 -7.02 -9.44
C GLY A 13 -5.38 -6.18 -8.17
N GLN A 14 -4.54 -6.60 -7.21
CA GLN A 14 -4.11 -5.75 -6.08
C GLN A 14 -2.63 -5.35 -6.19
N VAL A 15 -2.38 -4.05 -6.05
CA VAL A 15 -1.04 -3.43 -6.13
C VAL A 15 -0.83 -2.48 -4.96
N TYR A 16 0.43 -2.29 -4.59
CA TYR A 16 0.83 -1.34 -3.54
C TYR A 16 1.73 -0.22 -4.08
N PRO A 17 1.15 0.88 -4.60
CA PRO A 17 1.92 2.05 -5.02
C PRO A 17 2.51 2.79 -3.82
N LEU A 18 3.75 3.24 -3.96
CA LEU A 18 4.36 4.23 -3.07
C LEU A 18 4.30 5.61 -3.73
N ASN A 19 3.80 6.61 -3.00
CA ASN A 19 3.58 7.97 -3.47
C ASN A 19 4.70 8.90 -2.97
N PRO A 20 5.71 9.24 -3.80
CA PRO A 20 6.81 10.12 -3.38
C PRO A 20 6.39 11.59 -3.19
N HIS A 21 5.18 11.97 -3.60
CA HIS A 21 4.71 13.34 -3.46
C HIS A 21 4.12 13.61 -2.06
N VAL A 22 3.94 12.58 -1.24
CA VAL A 22 3.51 12.69 0.14
C VAL A 22 4.53 11.97 1.01
N ILE A 23 5.33 12.75 1.74
CA ILE A 23 6.44 12.26 2.56
C ILE A 23 6.15 12.57 4.02
N GLY A 24 6.20 11.54 4.87
CA GLY A 24 6.04 11.63 6.32
C GLY A 24 7.21 12.35 7.00
N PRO A 25 7.06 12.76 8.28
CA PRO A 25 8.12 13.43 9.04
C PRO A 25 9.41 12.63 9.19
N ASP A 26 9.35 11.32 9.05
CA ASP A 26 10.45 10.37 9.10
C ASP A 26 11.10 10.09 7.72
N GLY A 27 10.58 10.72 6.66
CA GLY A 27 11.03 10.50 5.29
C GLY A 27 10.33 9.35 4.56
N ALA A 28 9.38 8.66 5.21
CA ALA A 28 8.64 7.58 4.56
C ALA A 28 7.68 8.13 3.49
N TRP A 29 7.56 7.43 2.37
CA TRP A 29 6.53 7.75 1.37
C TRP A 29 5.19 7.14 1.79
N GLU A 30 4.12 7.88 1.52
CA GLU A 30 2.77 7.34 1.64
C GLU A 30 2.61 6.08 0.78
N ALA A 31 1.90 5.08 1.29
CA ALA A 31 1.64 3.83 0.58
C ALA A 31 0.14 3.62 0.39
N TRP A 32 -0.26 3.07 -0.76
CA TRP A 32 -1.67 2.82 -1.06
C TRP A 32 -1.92 1.33 -1.24
N ASP A 33 -3.06 0.84 -0.77
CA ASP A 33 -3.61 -0.45 -1.17
C ASP A 33 -4.70 -0.21 -2.21
N VAL A 34 -4.39 -0.57 -3.46
CA VAL A 34 -5.29 -0.45 -4.60
C VAL A 34 -5.64 -1.85 -5.06
N ALA A 35 -6.93 -2.18 -5.11
CA ALA A 35 -7.40 -3.45 -5.64
C ALA A 35 -8.53 -3.26 -6.65
N SER A 36 -8.51 -4.02 -7.74
CA SER A 36 -9.49 -3.97 -8.82
C SER A 36 -10.92 -4.26 -8.36
N TRP A 37 -11.08 -5.03 -7.27
CA TRP A 37 -12.35 -5.38 -6.67
C TRP A 37 -12.80 -4.42 -5.56
N ARG A 38 -12.00 -3.39 -5.23
CA ARG A 38 -12.35 -2.37 -4.24
C ARG A 38 -12.55 -1.01 -4.92
N PRO A 39 -13.64 -0.30 -4.63
CA PRO A 39 -13.97 0.97 -5.29
C PRO A 39 -13.10 2.15 -4.84
N SER A 40 -12.30 2.00 -3.79
CA SER A 40 -11.43 3.07 -3.28
C SER A 40 -10.12 2.48 -2.76
N GLU A 41 -9.05 3.26 -2.89
CA GLU A 41 -7.77 2.96 -2.30
C GLU A 41 -7.78 3.16 -0.78
N ILE A 42 -7.04 2.32 -0.06
CA ILE A 42 -6.72 2.55 1.35
C ILE A 42 -5.35 3.21 1.41
N ARG A 43 -5.22 4.32 2.15
CA ARG A 43 -3.98 5.10 2.24
C ARG A 43 -3.33 4.90 3.60
N TYR A 44 -2.04 4.63 3.58
CA TYR A 44 -1.18 4.38 4.74
C TYR A 44 -0.07 5.42 4.77
N ARG A 45 0.36 5.81 5.98
CA ARG A 45 1.40 6.84 6.13
C ARG A 45 2.76 6.37 5.63
N SER A 46 3.00 5.06 5.65
CA SER A 46 4.23 4.44 5.19
C SER A 46 3.99 3.06 4.59
N CYS A 47 4.97 2.55 3.85
CA CYS A 47 4.97 1.15 3.42
C CYS A 47 4.95 0.18 4.61
N TRP A 48 5.53 0.55 5.75
CA TRP A 48 5.54 -0.28 6.95
C TRP A 48 4.13 -0.46 7.50
N ASP A 49 3.37 0.64 7.63
CA ASP A 49 1.99 0.60 8.12
C ASP A 49 1.09 -0.28 7.23
N LEU A 50 1.28 -0.21 5.90
CA LEU A 50 0.58 -1.07 4.95
C LEU A 50 0.90 -2.55 5.19
N MET A 51 2.18 -2.89 5.34
CA MET A 51 2.59 -4.29 5.49
C MET A 51 2.16 -4.87 6.84
N GLU A 52 2.16 -4.09 7.91
CA GLU A 52 1.62 -4.51 9.21
C GLU A 52 0.12 -4.83 9.11
N ASP A 53 -0.66 -4.01 8.40
CA ASP A 53 -2.08 -4.26 8.16
C ASP A 53 -2.31 -5.53 7.34
N GLN A 54 -1.59 -5.68 6.22
CA GLN A 54 -1.67 -6.87 5.37
C GLN A 54 -1.22 -8.15 6.08
N PHE A 55 -0.22 -8.05 6.94
CA PHE A 55 0.25 -9.16 7.76
C PHE A 55 -0.78 -9.54 8.84
N GLY A 56 -1.39 -8.56 9.50
CA GLY A 56 -2.50 -8.77 10.42
C GLY A 56 -3.69 -9.46 9.74
N ASP A 57 -4.06 -8.98 8.56
CA ASP A 57 -5.10 -9.57 7.71
C ASP A 57 -4.80 -11.03 7.36
N TYR A 58 -3.56 -11.32 6.95
CA TYR A 58 -3.10 -12.69 6.66
C TYR A 58 -3.22 -13.61 7.88
N LEU A 59 -2.77 -13.16 9.06
CA LEU A 59 -2.86 -13.95 10.29
C LEU A 59 -4.31 -14.20 10.72
N SER A 60 -5.23 -13.26 10.45
CA SER A 60 -6.66 -13.41 10.80
C SER A 60 -7.41 -14.43 9.93
N ARG A 61 -6.92 -14.70 8.71
CA ARG A 61 -7.53 -15.62 7.73
C ARG A 61 -6.98 -17.05 7.81
N ARG A 62 -6.08 -17.33 8.76
CA ARG A 62 -5.41 -18.62 8.95
C ARG A 62 -6.01 -19.38 10.14
#